data_AF-A0A1W9TSP3-F1
#
_entry.id   AF-A0A1W9TSP3-F1
#
_cell.length_a   1.000
_cell.length_b   1.000
_cell.length_c   1.000
_cell.angle_alpha   90.00
_cell.angle_beta   90.00
_cell.angle_gamma   90.00
#
_symmetry.space_group_name_H-M   'P 1'
#
loop_
_entity.id
_entity.type
_entity.pdbx_description
1 polymer ?
#
loop_
_entity_poly.entity_id
_entity_poly.type
_entity_poly.pdbx_seq_one_letter_code
_entity_poly.pdbx_strand_id
1 'polypeptide(L)'
;MGVNLLYRSWDKYFMADFGSRGSFFIDTSAGLAFGFLPDPESIHPAILSNFMFLLALSEMFRARDYFLIHSAAVMGKGKGVLIPALSGNGKTTLCLSQLRGGFKYLSDDRPFLRRVNGEFEILSFPEEIDVTDNTISLFPELRALDNTVLTLDMRKKNFFVESLYPGITVDRTVPSVLLFPKIVDEEKSRLKRLPKIEAVSRLLPHSLLVMD
;
A
#
# COMPACT_ATOMS: atom_id res chain seq x y z
N MET A 1 4.04 -9.27 21.78
CA MET A 1 3.52 -8.25 22.72
C MET A 1 2.67 -7.29 21.91
N GLY A 2 1.38 -7.19 22.23
CA GLY A 2 0.47 -6.28 21.54
C GLY A 2 0.85 -4.82 21.80
N VAL A 3 0.82 -4.01 20.75
CA VAL A 3 0.91 -2.55 20.88
C VAL A 3 -0.49 -2.06 21.21
N ASN A 4 -0.67 -1.45 22.38
CA ASN A 4 -1.90 -0.71 22.67
C ASN A 4 -1.80 0.63 21.94
N LEU A 5 -2.50 0.75 20.81
CA LEU A 5 -2.68 1.99 20.09
C LEU A 5 -3.92 2.71 20.63
N LEU A 6 -3.73 3.87 21.26
CA LEU A 6 -4.80 4.80 21.55
C LEU A 6 -4.85 5.86 20.45
N TYR A 7 -5.90 5.83 19.64
CA TYR A 7 -6.14 6.81 18.58
C TYR A 7 -7.28 7.74 18.98
N ARG A 8 -7.04 9.05 18.92
CA ARG A 8 -8.04 10.09 19.20
C ARG A 8 -8.06 11.11 18.06
N SER A 9 -9.26 11.55 17.71
CA SER A 9 -9.46 12.66 16.78
C SER A 9 -10.48 13.64 17.36
N TRP A 10 -10.23 14.93 17.14
CA TRP A 10 -11.17 15.99 17.49
C TRP A 10 -10.95 17.17 16.54
N ASP A 11 -12.02 17.56 15.85
CA ASP A 11 -11.98 18.60 14.82
C ASP A 11 -10.89 18.32 13.74
N LYS A 12 -9.85 19.15 13.68
CA LYS A 12 -8.71 19.03 12.74
C LYS A 12 -7.46 18.42 13.37
N TYR A 13 -7.58 17.95 14.60
CA TYR A 13 -6.48 17.39 15.38
C TYR A 13 -6.60 15.88 15.54
N PHE A 14 -5.44 15.22 15.52
CA PHE A 14 -5.32 13.78 15.70
C PHE A 14 -4.19 13.49 16.67
N MET A 15 -4.34 12.42 17.44
CA MET A 15 -3.30 11.90 18.30
C MET A 15 -3.28 10.39 18.23
N ALA A 16 -2.10 9.81 18.07
CA ALA A 16 -1.86 8.40 18.28
C ALA A 16 -0.85 8.23 19.41
N ASP A 17 -1.15 7.35 20.34
CA ASP A 17 -0.30 7.02 21.47
C ASP A 17 -0.03 5.51 21.46
N PHE A 18 1.24 5.15 21.44
CA PHE A 18 1.76 3.77 21.41
C PHE A 18 2.33 3.36 22.78
N GLY A 19 1.90 4.02 23.86
CA GLY A 19 2.35 3.82 25.22
C GLY A 19 3.80 4.24 25.42
N SER A 20 4.59 3.38 26.04
CA SER A 20 6.02 3.65 26.31
C SER A 20 6.88 3.79 25.05
N ARG A 21 6.34 3.41 23.89
CA ARG A 21 7.05 3.53 22.60
C ARG A 21 6.96 4.93 22.00
N GLY A 22 6.07 5.78 22.50
CA GLY A 22 5.94 7.15 22.01
C GLY A 22 4.53 7.48 21.53
N SER A 23 4.39 8.70 21.05
CA SER A 23 3.13 9.26 20.59
C SER A 23 3.36 10.30 19.49
N PHE A 24 2.32 10.63 18.74
CA PHE A 24 2.33 11.80 17.88
C PHE A 24 1.00 12.55 17.95
N PHE A 25 1.10 13.84 17.67
CA PHE A 25 -0.01 14.78 17.53
C PHE A 25 0.06 15.43 16.15
N ILE A 26 -1.10 15.61 15.51
CA ILE A 26 -1.21 16.13 14.15
C ILE A 26 -2.21 17.28 14.13
N ASP A 27 -1.79 18.41 13.59
CA ASP A 27 -2.66 19.50 13.15
C ASP A 27 -2.80 19.42 11.63
N THR A 28 -3.95 18.92 11.16
CA THR A 28 -4.17 18.75 9.72
C THR A 28 -4.35 20.06 8.98
N SER A 29 -4.84 21.11 9.66
CA SER A 29 -5.02 22.44 9.09
C SER A 29 -3.67 23.10 8.82
N ALA A 30 -2.76 23.02 9.79
CA ALA A 30 -1.39 23.52 9.64
C ALA A 30 -0.53 22.60 8.76
N GLY A 31 -0.90 21.33 8.60
CA GLY A 31 -0.07 20.33 7.91
C GLY A 31 1.17 19.97 8.72
N LEU A 32 1.05 19.97 10.05
CA LEU A 32 2.15 19.76 10.98
C LEU A 32 1.87 18.55 11.86
N ALA A 33 2.91 17.76 12.12
CA ALA A 33 2.88 16.68 13.11
C ALA A 33 4.08 16.81 14.05
N PHE A 34 3.84 16.52 15.32
CA PHE A 34 4.84 16.46 16.37
C PHE A 34 4.83 15.04 16.94
N GLY A 35 5.98 14.38 16.95
CA GLY A 35 6.15 13.06 17.53
C GLY A 35 7.08 13.11 18.74
N PHE A 36 6.80 12.30 19.75
CA PHE A 36 7.72 11.99 20.84
C PHE A 36 8.05 10.51 20.80
N LEU A 37 9.34 10.21 20.76
CA LEU A 37 9.88 8.86 20.64
C LEU A 37 10.99 8.72 21.68
N PRO A 38 10.71 8.14 22.87
CA PRO A 38 11.65 8.14 23.99
C PRO A 38 12.95 7.40 23.72
N ASP A 39 12.87 6.32 22.92
CA ASP A 39 13.97 5.42 22.63
C ASP A 39 13.89 4.97 21.16
N PRO A 40 14.28 5.84 20.20
CA PRO A 40 14.16 5.56 18.78
C PRO A 40 15.02 4.38 18.33
N GLU A 41 16.16 4.15 19.00
CA GLU A 41 17.12 3.11 18.62
C GLU A 41 16.61 1.70 18.93
N SER A 42 15.71 1.55 19.90
CA SER A 42 15.09 0.25 20.20
C SER A 42 13.93 -0.13 19.28
N ILE A 43 13.56 0.75 18.35
CA ILE A 43 12.43 0.52 17.44
C ILE A 43 12.96 0.29 16.03
N HIS A 44 12.53 -0.81 15.42
CA HIS A 44 12.88 -1.12 14.03
C HIS A 44 12.45 0.03 13.11
N PRO A 45 13.28 0.53 12.17
CA PRO A 45 12.94 1.65 11.30
C PRO A 45 11.62 1.49 10.55
N ALA A 46 11.31 0.26 10.11
CA ALA A 46 10.03 -0.07 9.46
C ALA A 46 8.81 0.21 10.34
N ILE A 47 8.93 0.13 11.67
CA ILE A 47 7.84 0.49 12.59
C ILE A 47 7.64 2.01 12.60
N LEU A 48 8.73 2.78 12.59
CA LEU A 48 8.65 4.24 12.55
C LEU A 48 8.04 4.73 11.23
N SER A 49 8.47 4.18 10.09
CA SER A 49 7.92 4.54 8.78
C SER A 49 6.45 4.12 8.63
N ASN A 50 6.11 2.86 8.95
CA ASN A 50 4.76 2.33 8.72
C ASN A 50 3.72 2.78 9.74
N PHE A 51 4.08 2.93 11.03
CA PHE A 51 3.10 3.24 12.07
C PHE A 51 3.06 4.72 12.44
N MET A 52 4.21 5.40 12.48
CA MET A 52 4.26 6.81 12.86
C MET A 52 4.11 7.72 11.65
N PHE A 53 4.99 7.56 10.66
CA PHE A 53 4.99 8.44 9.49
C PHE A 53 3.76 8.24 8.63
N LEU A 54 3.45 7.00 8.22
CA LEU A 54 2.34 6.76 7.30
C LEU A 54 0.98 7.08 7.92
N LEU A 55 0.76 6.77 9.20
CA LEU A 55 -0.50 7.11 9.86
C LEU A 55 -0.69 8.63 9.88
N ALA A 56 0.37 9.38 10.22
CA ALA A 56 0.31 10.83 10.22
C ALA A 56 0.10 11.41 8.81
N LEU A 57 0.83 10.87 7.82
CA LEU A 57 0.68 11.24 6.42
C LEU A 57 -0.74 10.99 5.94
N SER A 58 -1.29 9.81 6.22
CA SER A 58 -2.65 9.42 5.84
C SER A 58 -3.70 10.40 6.39
N GLU A 59 -3.61 10.78 7.67
CA GLU A 59 -4.55 11.76 8.25
C GLU A 59 -4.42 13.16 7.64
N MET A 60 -3.18 13.63 7.39
CA MET A 60 -2.95 14.92 6.74
C MET A 60 -3.51 14.96 5.31
N PHE A 61 -3.35 13.87 4.57
CA PHE A 61 -3.84 13.73 3.20
C PHE A 61 -5.36 13.57 3.17
N ARG A 62 -5.93 12.81 4.11
CA ARG A 62 -7.38 12.63 4.26
C ARG A 62 -8.10 13.94 4.53
N ALA A 63 -7.50 14.82 5.34
CA ALA A 63 -8.03 16.17 5.58
C ALA A 63 -8.04 17.07 4.32
N ARG A 64 -7.36 16.65 3.24
CA ARG A 64 -7.26 17.33 1.94
C ARG A 64 -7.92 16.51 0.81
N ASP A 65 -8.79 15.56 1.14
CA ASP A 65 -9.52 14.68 0.21
C ASP A 65 -8.64 13.70 -0.60
N TYR A 66 -7.51 13.28 -0.01
CA TYR A 66 -6.67 12.18 -0.50
C TYR A 66 -6.78 10.99 0.46
N PHE A 67 -7.18 9.84 -0.05
CA PHE A 67 -7.49 8.66 0.75
C PHE A 67 -6.51 7.54 0.41
N LEU A 68 -5.72 7.11 1.39
CA LEU A 68 -4.93 5.90 1.26
C LEU A 68 -5.85 4.68 1.20
N ILE A 69 -5.53 3.70 0.35
CA ILE A 69 -6.27 2.43 0.30
C ILE A 69 -5.30 1.26 0.26
N HIS A 70 -5.56 0.23 1.07
CA HIS A 70 -4.72 -0.97 1.09
C HIS A 70 -4.99 -1.85 -0.14
N SER A 71 -4.24 -1.61 -1.22
CA SER A 71 -4.44 -2.22 -2.55
C SER A 71 -3.20 -2.07 -3.40
N ALA A 72 -2.90 -3.02 -4.28
CA ALA A 72 -1.99 -2.73 -5.39
C ALA A 72 -2.74 -1.90 -6.45
N ALA A 73 -1.99 -1.14 -7.24
CA ALA A 73 -2.49 -0.35 -8.35
C ALA A 73 -1.56 -0.47 -9.56
N VAL A 74 -2.15 -0.82 -10.71
CA VAL A 74 -1.47 -0.89 -12.00
C VAL A 74 -2.33 -0.24 -13.09
N MET A 75 -1.73 0.17 -14.19
CA MET A 75 -2.43 0.71 -15.35
C MET A 75 -2.18 -0.14 -16.60
N GLY A 76 -3.25 -0.59 -17.24
CA GLY A 76 -3.19 -1.31 -18.52
C GLY A 76 -4.09 -0.65 -19.56
N LYS A 77 -3.57 -0.43 -20.77
CA LYS A 77 -4.32 0.21 -21.87
C LYS A 77 -4.97 1.55 -21.45
N GLY A 78 -4.26 2.35 -20.64
CA GLY A 78 -4.74 3.64 -20.13
C GLY A 78 -5.79 3.57 -19.01
N LYS A 79 -6.08 2.38 -18.47
CA LYS A 79 -7.08 2.18 -17.42
C LYS A 79 -6.46 1.65 -16.14
N GLY A 80 -6.82 2.26 -15.01
CA GLY A 80 -6.39 1.83 -13.69
C GLY A 80 -7.10 0.59 -13.18
N VAL A 81 -6.33 -0.30 -12.58
CA VAL A 81 -6.80 -1.50 -11.88
C VAL A 81 -6.35 -1.39 -10.44
N LEU A 82 -7.31 -1.39 -9.52
CA LEU A 82 -7.06 -1.58 -8.09
C LEU A 82 -7.20 -3.06 -7.77
N ILE A 83 -6.25 -3.59 -7.00
CA ILE A 83 -6.17 -4.98 -6.56
C ILE A 83 -6.16 -5.04 -5.02
N PRO A 84 -7.33 -4.89 -4.36
CA PRO A 84 -7.42 -4.97 -2.91
C PRO A 84 -7.29 -6.42 -2.45
N ALA A 85 -6.38 -6.68 -1.55
CA ALA A 85 -6.13 -8.00 -1.00
C ALA A 85 -5.32 -7.91 0.30
N LEU A 86 -5.70 -8.73 1.29
CA LEU A 86 -4.93 -8.87 2.53
C LEU A 86 -3.60 -9.56 2.25
N SER A 87 -2.59 -9.33 3.10
CA SER A 87 -1.31 -10.03 3.03
C SER A 87 -1.48 -11.54 2.82
N GLY A 88 -0.64 -12.10 1.94
CA GLY A 88 -0.69 -13.53 1.58
C GLY A 88 -1.72 -13.93 0.51
N ASN A 89 -2.63 -13.04 0.08
CA ASN A 89 -3.62 -13.37 -0.96
C ASN A 89 -3.13 -13.13 -2.41
N GLY A 90 -1.81 -13.07 -2.62
CA GLY A 90 -1.21 -12.99 -3.96
C GLY A 90 -1.25 -11.61 -4.62
N LYS A 91 -1.51 -10.54 -3.86
CA LYS A 91 -1.54 -9.14 -4.36
C LYS A 91 -0.25 -8.77 -5.09
N THR A 92 0.89 -8.88 -4.41
CA THR A 92 2.21 -8.55 -4.96
C THR A 92 2.56 -9.43 -6.15
N THR A 93 2.28 -10.74 -6.05
CA THR A 93 2.48 -11.68 -7.17
C THR A 93 1.65 -11.29 -8.40
N LEU A 94 0.39 -10.90 -8.21
CA LEU A 94 -0.46 -10.47 -9.30
C LEU A 94 0.00 -9.12 -9.87
N CYS A 95 0.38 -8.16 -9.01
CA CYS A 95 0.96 -6.88 -9.42
C CYS A 95 2.17 -7.10 -10.34
N LEU A 96 3.16 -7.86 -9.90
CA LEU A 96 4.37 -8.17 -10.68
C LEU A 96 4.04 -8.91 -12.00
N SER A 97 3.09 -9.85 -11.98
CA SER A 97 2.63 -10.53 -13.19
C SER A 97 2.03 -9.56 -14.22
N GLN A 98 1.24 -8.58 -13.76
CA GLN A 98 0.69 -7.55 -14.64
C GLN A 98 1.79 -6.64 -15.21
N LEU A 99 2.78 -6.25 -14.41
CA LEU A 99 3.93 -5.45 -14.88
C LEU A 99 4.72 -6.20 -15.95
N ARG A 100 5.03 -7.48 -15.73
CA ARG A 100 5.65 -8.36 -16.73
C ARG A 100 4.81 -8.49 -18.01
N GLY A 101 3.49 -8.38 -17.89
CA GLY A 101 2.53 -8.32 -19.00
C GLY A 101 2.41 -6.96 -19.69
N GLY A 102 3.27 -5.98 -19.36
CA GLY A 102 3.32 -4.66 -19.98
C GLY A 102 2.42 -3.60 -19.36
N PHE A 103 1.87 -3.85 -18.17
CA PHE A 103 1.17 -2.82 -17.39
C PHE A 103 2.18 -1.83 -16.79
N LYS A 104 1.70 -0.63 -16.46
CA LYS A 104 2.46 0.39 -15.74
C LYS A 104 2.17 0.33 -14.24
N TYR A 105 3.15 0.71 -13.43
CA TYR A 105 3.08 0.63 -11.98
C TYR A 105 2.55 1.93 -11.36
N LEU A 106 1.79 1.82 -10.28
CA LEU A 106 1.44 2.95 -9.41
C LEU A 106 1.83 2.68 -7.95
N SER A 107 1.46 1.52 -7.41
CA SER A 107 1.81 1.13 -6.03
C SER A 107 1.55 -0.37 -5.84
N ASP A 108 2.26 -1.04 -4.94
CA ASP A 108 1.98 -2.44 -4.58
C ASP A 108 1.05 -2.57 -3.37
N ASP A 109 0.98 -1.53 -2.53
CA ASP A 109 0.33 -1.63 -1.23
C ASP A 109 -0.62 -0.47 -0.92
N ARG A 110 -0.23 0.77 -1.22
CA ARG A 110 -0.87 1.96 -0.64
C ARG A 110 -1.00 3.15 -1.60
N PRO A 111 -1.63 2.99 -2.77
CA PRO A 111 -1.95 4.13 -3.62
C PRO A 111 -2.90 5.09 -2.89
N PHE A 112 -2.87 6.35 -3.31
CA PHE A 112 -3.87 7.33 -2.89
C PHE A 112 -5.00 7.42 -3.91
N LEU A 113 -6.22 7.61 -3.41
CA LEU A 113 -7.38 7.99 -4.20
C LEU A 113 -7.70 9.45 -3.93
N ARG A 114 -7.97 10.22 -4.97
CA ARG A 114 -8.53 11.57 -4.83
C ARG A 114 -9.69 11.78 -5.78
N ARG A 115 -10.45 12.85 -5.54
CA ARG A 115 -11.50 13.29 -6.47
C ARG A 115 -11.18 14.67 -7.02
N VAL A 116 -11.14 14.81 -8.35
CA VAL A 116 -10.88 16.08 -9.05
C VAL A 116 -11.94 16.26 -10.12
N ASN A 117 -12.61 17.42 -10.15
CA ASN A 117 -13.66 17.74 -11.12
C ASN A 117 -14.77 16.68 -11.23
N GLY A 118 -15.08 16.00 -10.12
CA GLY A 118 -16.11 14.97 -10.07
C GLY A 118 -15.63 13.55 -10.39
N GLU A 119 -14.43 13.39 -10.94
CA GLU A 119 -13.81 12.11 -11.29
C GLU A 119 -12.81 11.63 -10.23
N PHE A 120 -12.64 10.32 -10.12
CA PHE A 120 -11.63 9.73 -9.23
C PHE A 120 -10.31 9.53 -9.98
N GLU A 121 -9.20 9.74 -9.28
CA GLU A 121 -7.86 9.37 -9.74
C GLU A 121 -7.21 8.43 -8.72
N ILE A 122 -6.49 7.43 -9.22
CA ILE A 122 -5.49 6.69 -8.45
C ILE A 122 -4.18 7.42 -8.63
N LEU A 123 -3.52 7.76 -7.53
CA LEU A 123 -2.19 8.35 -7.51
C LEU A 123 -1.17 7.30 -7.08
N SER A 124 -0.01 7.35 -7.70
CA SER A 124 1.12 6.51 -7.35
C SER A 124 1.64 6.85 -5.96
N PHE A 125 2.02 5.80 -5.25
CA PHE A 125 2.82 5.87 -4.03
C PHE A 125 3.83 4.72 -4.13
N PRO A 126 4.97 4.95 -4.82
CA PRO A 126 5.89 3.90 -5.22
C PRO A 126 6.85 3.58 -4.07
N GLU A 127 6.33 2.88 -3.07
CA GLU A 127 7.13 2.26 -2.01
C GLU A 127 7.89 1.03 -2.54
N GLU A 128 8.81 0.51 -1.74
CA GLU A 128 9.48 -0.76 -2.04
C GLU A 128 8.45 -1.91 -2.09
N ILE A 129 8.67 -2.85 -3.00
CA ILE A 129 7.80 -4.02 -3.18
C ILE A 129 8.33 -5.17 -2.31
N ASP A 130 7.51 -5.56 -1.36
CA ASP A 130 7.74 -6.67 -0.44
C ASP A 130 7.52 -8.04 -1.10
N VAL A 131 8.58 -8.81 -1.29
CA VAL A 131 8.54 -10.15 -1.89
C VAL A 131 8.97 -11.24 -0.92
N THR A 132 8.26 -12.36 -0.96
CA THR A 132 8.62 -13.60 -0.28
C THR A 132 9.50 -14.48 -1.16
N ASP A 133 10.19 -15.47 -0.59
CA ASP A 133 10.95 -16.45 -1.38
C ASP A 133 10.05 -17.20 -2.39
N ASN A 134 8.80 -17.47 -2.03
CA ASN A 134 7.82 -18.03 -2.97
C ASN A 134 7.58 -17.08 -4.15
N THR A 135 7.44 -15.78 -3.91
CA THR A 135 7.29 -14.79 -5.00
C THR A 135 8.52 -14.76 -5.88
N ILE A 136 9.72 -14.69 -5.29
CA ILE A 136 11.00 -14.72 -6.02
C ILE A 136 11.13 -16.01 -6.86
N SER A 137 10.58 -17.13 -6.38
CA SER A 137 10.59 -18.38 -7.13
C SER A 137 9.77 -18.30 -8.44
N LEU A 138 8.76 -17.43 -8.51
CA LEU A 138 7.87 -17.29 -9.67
C LEU A 138 8.39 -16.30 -10.73
N PHE A 139 9.30 -15.40 -10.36
CA PHE A 139 9.83 -14.34 -11.25
C PHE A 139 11.35 -14.48 -11.38
N PRO A 140 11.86 -15.14 -12.45
CA PRO A 140 13.30 -15.32 -12.65
C PRO A 140 14.11 -14.03 -12.63
N GLU A 141 13.52 -12.93 -13.11
CA GLU A 141 14.15 -11.60 -13.12
C GLU A 141 14.45 -11.06 -11.71
N LEU A 142 13.68 -11.44 -10.69
CA LEU A 142 13.99 -11.12 -9.29
C LEU A 142 15.20 -11.89 -8.78
N ARG A 143 15.39 -13.14 -9.21
CA ARG A 143 16.56 -13.95 -8.80
C ARG A 143 17.88 -13.42 -9.35
N ALA A 144 17.80 -12.68 -10.45
CA ALA A 144 18.95 -12.07 -11.11
C ALA A 144 19.35 -10.72 -10.49
N LEU A 145 18.52 -10.15 -9.62
CA LEU A 145 18.86 -8.94 -8.89
C LEU A 145 19.96 -9.25 -7.86
N ASP A 146 20.92 -8.34 -7.78
CA ASP A 146 21.96 -8.39 -6.73
C ASP A 146 21.31 -8.19 -5.35
N ASN A 147 21.91 -8.80 -4.32
CA ASN A 147 21.49 -8.66 -2.93
C ASN A 147 21.64 -7.22 -2.41
N THR A 148 22.34 -6.35 -3.14
CA THR A 148 22.40 -4.91 -2.89
C THR A 148 21.12 -4.19 -3.27
N VAL A 149 20.32 -4.76 -4.17
CA VAL A 149 19.03 -4.22 -4.63
C VAL A 149 17.86 -4.92 -3.93
N LEU A 150 17.99 -6.21 -3.63
CA LEU A 150 17.03 -6.97 -2.83
C LEU A 150 17.45 -6.99 -1.35
N THR A 151 16.96 -6.01 -0.58
CA THR A 151 17.34 -5.90 0.83
C THR A 151 16.40 -6.71 1.72
N LEU A 152 16.93 -7.31 2.79
CA LEU A 152 16.10 -8.02 3.77
C LEU A 152 15.53 -7.01 4.76
N ASP A 153 14.20 -6.90 4.80
CA ASP A 153 13.47 -6.15 5.82
C ASP A 153 12.63 -7.11 6.66
N MET A 154 13.02 -7.27 7.93
CA MET A 154 12.40 -8.14 8.93
C MET A 154 12.29 -9.62 8.50
N ARG A 155 11.30 -9.95 7.65
CA ARG A 155 10.98 -11.31 7.15
C ARG A 155 10.87 -11.41 5.63
N LYS A 156 10.80 -10.30 4.91
CA LYS A 156 10.67 -10.27 3.45
C LYS A 156 11.89 -9.61 2.83
N LYS A 157 12.07 -9.85 1.53
CA LYS A 157 12.99 -9.04 0.73
C LYS A 157 12.19 -7.92 0.07
N ASN A 158 12.79 -6.77 -0.12
CA ASN A 158 12.14 -5.66 -0.79
C ASN A 158 13.02 -5.06 -1.89
N PHE A 159 12.41 -4.33 -2.83
CA PHE A 159 13.12 -3.62 -3.89
C PHE A 159 12.26 -2.49 -4.47
N PHE A 160 12.89 -1.46 -5.03
CA PHE A 160 12.19 -0.48 -5.85
C PHE A 160 11.87 -1.05 -7.22
N VAL A 161 10.62 -0.91 -7.68
CA VAL A 161 10.17 -1.45 -8.97
C VAL A 161 11.02 -0.97 -10.15
N GLU A 162 11.51 0.27 -10.08
CA GLU A 162 12.32 0.92 -11.11
C GLU A 162 13.69 0.24 -11.31
N SER A 163 14.20 -0.45 -10.28
CA SER A 163 15.43 -1.25 -10.38
C SER A 163 15.25 -2.46 -11.29
N LEU A 164 14.01 -2.97 -11.42
CA LEU A 164 13.69 -4.13 -12.25
C LEU A 164 13.08 -3.75 -13.60
N TYR A 165 12.22 -2.73 -13.60
CA TYR A 165 11.53 -2.23 -14.78
C TYR A 165 11.67 -0.70 -14.88
N PRO A 166 12.79 -0.18 -15.41
CA PRO A 166 13.00 1.26 -15.53
C PRO A 166 11.91 1.96 -16.39
N GLY A 167 11.38 3.09 -15.91
CA GLY A 167 10.34 3.88 -16.57
C GLY A 167 8.96 3.23 -16.55
N ILE A 168 8.70 2.32 -15.61
CA ILE A 168 7.41 1.63 -15.50
C ILE A 168 6.39 2.41 -14.68
N THR A 169 6.82 3.26 -13.77
CA THR A 169 5.93 4.02 -12.88
C THR A 169 5.23 5.14 -13.63
N VAL A 170 3.95 5.36 -13.30
CA VAL A 170 3.17 6.50 -13.74
C VAL A 170 2.56 7.21 -12.54
N ASP A 171 2.50 8.54 -12.59
CA ASP A 171 2.05 9.33 -11.42
C ASP A 171 0.59 9.08 -11.04
N ARG A 172 -0.26 8.81 -12.04
CA ARG A 172 -1.71 8.66 -11.84
C ARG A 172 -2.42 7.95 -12.98
N THR A 173 -3.63 7.47 -12.70
CA THR A 173 -4.57 6.92 -13.69
C THR A 173 -6.01 7.03 -13.21
N VAL A 174 -6.98 6.85 -14.12
CA VAL A 174 -8.40 6.79 -13.77
C VAL A 174 -8.78 5.35 -13.41
N PRO A 175 -9.36 5.09 -12.22
CA PRO A 175 -9.77 3.75 -11.82
C PRO A 175 -10.89 3.24 -12.74
N SER A 176 -10.73 2.03 -13.25
CA SER A 176 -11.71 1.38 -14.13
C SER A 176 -12.10 -0.02 -13.68
N VAL A 177 -11.25 -0.70 -12.92
CA VAL A 177 -11.47 -2.09 -12.49
C VAL A 177 -11.07 -2.24 -11.02
N LEU A 178 -11.95 -2.91 -10.25
CA LEU A 178 -11.61 -3.51 -8.96
C LEU A 178 -11.44 -5.01 -9.17
N LEU A 179 -10.27 -5.53 -8.85
CA LEU A 179 -9.92 -6.93 -9.01
C LEU A 179 -9.58 -7.53 -7.66
N PHE A 180 -10.44 -8.39 -7.13
CA PHE A 180 -10.21 -9.08 -5.86
C PHE A 180 -9.61 -10.46 -6.14
N PRO A 181 -8.29 -10.66 -5.97
CA PRO A 181 -7.69 -11.96 -6.21
C PRO A 181 -8.11 -12.95 -5.13
N LYS A 182 -8.23 -14.21 -5.52
CA LYS A 182 -8.40 -15.34 -4.60
C LYS A 182 -7.62 -16.52 -5.14
N ILE A 183 -6.64 -16.98 -4.38
CA ILE A 183 -5.91 -18.21 -4.69
C ILE A 183 -6.81 -19.39 -4.33
N VAL A 184 -6.99 -20.29 -5.28
CA VAL A 184 -7.79 -21.51 -5.13
C VAL A 184 -7.02 -22.67 -5.74
N ASP A 185 -7.27 -23.89 -5.26
CA ASP A 185 -6.66 -25.12 -5.79
C ASP A 185 -7.37 -25.56 -7.07
N GLU A 186 -7.18 -24.78 -8.14
CA GLU A 186 -7.69 -25.07 -9.48
C GLU A 186 -6.60 -24.82 -10.51
N GLU A 187 -6.53 -25.67 -11.54
CA GLU A 187 -5.50 -25.61 -12.58
C GLU A 187 -5.56 -24.31 -13.41
N LYS A 188 -6.75 -23.72 -13.54
CA LYS A 188 -6.99 -22.56 -14.42
C LYS A 188 -7.56 -21.38 -13.66
N SER A 189 -7.01 -20.20 -13.96
CA SER A 189 -7.57 -18.92 -13.51
C SER A 189 -8.86 -18.60 -14.24
N ARG A 190 -9.84 -18.01 -13.52
CA ARG A 190 -11.08 -17.51 -14.11
C ARG A 190 -11.48 -16.18 -13.49
N LEU A 191 -12.12 -15.33 -14.28
CA LEU A 191 -12.70 -14.07 -13.82
C LEU A 191 -14.21 -14.24 -13.66
N LYS A 192 -14.74 -13.74 -12.54
CA LYS A 192 -16.18 -13.65 -12.29
C LYS A 192 -16.52 -12.20 -12.00
N ARG A 193 -17.59 -11.69 -12.62
CA ARG A 193 -18.12 -10.37 -12.25
C ARG A 193 -18.72 -10.45 -10.86
N LEU A 194 -18.47 -9.42 -10.06
CA LEU A 194 -19.09 -9.25 -8.75
C LEU A 194 -20.21 -8.22 -8.82
N PRO A 195 -21.33 -8.43 -8.12
CA PRO A 195 -22.31 -7.37 -7.85
C PRO A 195 -21.63 -6.19 -7.17
N LYS A 196 -22.07 -4.96 -7.49
CA LYS A 196 -21.47 -3.74 -6.92
C LYS A 196 -21.47 -3.73 -5.39
N ILE A 197 -22.56 -4.18 -4.77
CA ILE A 197 -22.68 -4.25 -3.31
C ILE A 197 -21.64 -5.18 -2.68
N GLU A 198 -21.35 -6.31 -3.33
CA GLU A 198 -20.35 -7.26 -2.88
C GLU A 198 -18.93 -6.68 -3.05
N ALA A 199 -18.67 -5.99 -4.16
CA ALA A 199 -17.41 -5.30 -4.37
C ALA A 199 -17.16 -4.22 -3.30
N VAL A 200 -18.17 -3.43 -2.94
CA VAL A 200 -18.08 -2.44 -1.85
C VAL A 200 -17.78 -3.13 -0.51
N SER A 201 -18.54 -4.18 -0.16
CA SER A 201 -18.33 -4.93 1.08
C SER A 201 -16.90 -5.49 1.19
N ARG A 202 -16.36 -6.02 0.09
CA ARG A 202 -14.98 -6.52 0.04
C ARG A 202 -13.93 -5.41 0.08
N LEU A 203 -14.25 -4.21 -0.40
CA LEU A 203 -13.34 -3.06 -0.38
C LEU A 203 -13.25 -2.42 1.01
N LEU A 204 -14.34 -2.40 1.78
CA LEU A 204 -14.42 -1.70 3.07
C LEU A 204 -13.27 -2.01 4.03
N PRO A 205 -12.87 -3.28 4.25
CA PRO A 205 -11.72 -3.58 5.11
C PRO A 205 -10.44 -2.88 4.67
N HIS A 206 -10.24 -2.66 3.37
CA HIS A 206 -9.05 -2.02 2.81
C HIS A 206 -9.07 -0.49 2.86
N SER A 207 -10.22 0.11 3.20
CA SER A 207 -10.39 1.56 3.34
C SER A 207 -10.02 2.09 4.73
N LEU A 208 -9.94 1.19 5.73
CA LEU A 208 -9.38 1.53 7.03
C LEU A 208 -7.87 1.64 6.89
N LEU A 209 -7.23 2.40 7.78
CA LEU A 209 -5.78 2.33 8.00
C LEU A 209 -5.44 0.91 8.49
N VAL A 210 -5.35 -0.02 7.55
CA VAL A 210 -4.90 -1.39 7.78
C VAL A 210 -3.39 -1.34 7.79
N MET A 211 -2.83 -1.53 8.98
CA MET A 211 -1.40 -1.69 9.18
C MET A 211 -1.15 -3.19 9.31
N ASP A 212 -0.60 -3.79 8.25
CA ASP A 212 -0.20 -5.21 8.20
C ASP A 212 1.05 -5.49 9.07
#